data_AF-A0A2N6P203-F1
#
_entry.id   AF-A0A2N6P203-F1
#
_cell.length_a   1.000
_cell.length_b   1.000
_cell.length_c   1.000
_cell.angle_alpha   90.00
_cell.angle_beta   90.00
_cell.angle_gamma   90.00
#
_symmetry.space_group_name_H-M   'P 1'
#
loop_
_entity.id
_entity.type
_entity.pdbx_description
1 polymer ?
#
loop_
_entity_poly.entity_id
_entity_poly.type
_entity_poly.pdbx_seq_one_letter_code
_entity_poly.pdbx_strand_id
1 'polypeptide(L)'
;MHDSTILNQQMVPPCIFVLASNASIVYNELVLKAGLPVAWPFCSVADHLDSGAVFLGSPILKLVETNKHERRDALFARSRARATTRGIELGVNDSFYDPTGKLLWTRALVS
;
A
#
# COMPACT_ATOMS: atom_id res chain seq x y z
N MET A 1 29.39 -7.92 26.70
CA MET A 1 28.95 -8.76 25.56
C MET A 1 27.46 -8.51 25.36
N HIS A 2 27.06 -8.50 24.09
CA HIS A 2 25.90 -7.84 23.49
C HIS A 2 24.53 -8.08 24.15
N ASP A 3 23.68 -7.05 24.11
CA ASP A 3 22.45 -7.19 23.32
C ASP A 3 22.04 -5.83 22.71
N SER A 4 22.43 -5.63 21.45
CA SER A 4 22.11 -4.45 20.63
C SER A 4 20.89 -4.71 19.73
N THR A 5 20.01 -5.62 20.15
CA THR A 5 18.86 -6.13 19.38
C THR A 5 17.57 -5.33 19.57
N ILE A 6 17.65 -4.06 20.00
CA ILE A 6 16.61 -3.09 19.58
C ILE A 6 17.01 -2.61 18.19
N LEU A 7 16.95 -3.55 17.25
CA LEU A 7 16.93 -3.30 15.82
C LEU A 7 15.79 -2.32 15.58
N ASN A 8 16.17 -1.05 15.44
CA ASN A 8 15.65 -0.11 14.46
C ASN A 8 14.30 -0.57 13.89
N GLN A 9 13.24 -0.51 14.70
CA GLN A 9 11.89 -0.47 14.18
C GLN A 9 11.83 0.90 13.50
N GLN A 10 12.31 0.96 12.25
CA GLN A 10 12.00 2.05 11.34
C GLN A 10 10.51 2.28 11.51
N MET A 11 10.15 3.39 12.16
CA MET A 11 8.76 3.76 12.38
C MET A 11 8.16 3.94 10.99
N VAL A 12 7.56 2.87 10.47
CA VAL A 12 6.76 2.94 9.25
C VAL A 12 5.63 3.90 9.60
N PRO A 13 5.49 5.03 8.89
CA PRO A 13 4.43 5.98 9.18
C PRO A 13 3.08 5.26 9.19
N PRO A 14 2.18 5.57 10.14
CA PRO A 14 0.85 4.97 10.16
C PRO A 14 0.18 5.19 8.80
N CYS A 15 -0.51 4.18 8.27
CA CYS A 15 -1.06 4.20 6.91
C CYS A 15 -2.58 4.06 6.93
N ILE A 16 -3.32 5.12 6.60
CA ILE A 16 -4.77 5.03 6.39
C ILE A 16 -5.04 4.33 5.07
N PHE A 17 -5.94 3.35 5.08
CA PHE A 17 -6.26 2.53 3.92
C PHE A 17 -7.67 2.79 3.41
N VAL A 18 -7.80 3.14 2.12
CA VAL A 18 -9.08 3.36 1.46
C VAL A 18 -9.19 2.49 0.20
N LEU A 19 -10.20 1.64 0.19
CA LEU A 19 -10.65 0.91 -1.01
C LEU A 19 -11.73 1.73 -1.70
N ALA A 20 -11.53 2.06 -2.98
CA ALA A 20 -12.52 2.77 -3.76
C ALA A 20 -12.49 2.31 -5.21
N SER A 21 -13.64 2.27 -5.88
CA SER A 21 -13.72 1.92 -7.31
C SER A 21 -13.33 3.05 -8.26
N ASN A 22 -12.97 4.20 -7.70
CA ASN A 22 -12.55 5.42 -8.38
C ASN A 22 -11.31 6.00 -7.68
N ALA A 23 -10.46 5.13 -7.12
CA ALA A 23 -9.33 5.54 -6.29
C ALA A 23 -8.33 6.39 -7.08
N SER A 24 -8.19 6.15 -8.38
CA SER A 24 -7.40 6.98 -9.30
C SER A 24 -7.93 8.42 -9.40
N ILE A 25 -9.26 8.59 -9.47
CA ILE A 25 -9.90 9.91 -9.47
C ILE A 25 -9.66 10.62 -8.15
N VAL A 26 -9.88 9.94 -7.02
CA VAL A 26 -9.64 10.50 -5.68
C VAL A 26 -8.17 10.90 -5.51
N TYR A 27 -7.24 10.06 -5.94
CA TYR A 27 -5.81 10.36 -5.90
C TYR A 27 -5.47 11.63 -6.68
N ASN A 28 -5.98 11.77 -7.90
CA ASN A 28 -5.73 12.94 -8.73
C ASN A 28 -6.28 14.23 -8.11
N GLU A 29 -7.46 14.18 -7.49
CA GLU A 29 -8.01 15.32 -6.77
C GLU A 29 -7.12 15.75 -5.59
N LEU A 30 -6.63 14.77 -4.81
CA LEU A 30 -5.74 15.02 -3.67
C LEU A 30 -4.41 15.63 -4.08
N VAL A 31 -3.82 15.15 -5.18
CA VAL A 31 -2.53 15.66 -5.67
C VAL A 31 -2.69 16.98 -6.40
N LEU A 32 -3.60 17.07 -7.38
CA LEU A 32 -3.69 18.20 -8.30
C LEU A 32 -4.45 19.38 -7.70
N LYS A 33 -5.50 19.14 -6.91
CA LYS A 33 -6.32 20.21 -6.34
C LYS A 33 -5.95 20.54 -4.91
N ALA A 34 -5.75 19.53 -4.07
CA ALA A 34 -5.37 19.74 -2.67
C ALA A 34 -3.86 19.92 -2.48
N GLY A 35 -3.04 19.69 -3.52
CA GLY A 35 -1.60 19.90 -3.47
C GLY A 35 -0.88 18.96 -2.50
N LEU A 36 -1.47 17.80 -2.18
CA LEU A 36 -0.86 16.87 -1.22
C LEU A 36 0.42 16.25 -1.80
N PRO A 37 1.51 16.18 -1.01
CA PRO A 37 2.75 15.57 -1.46
C PRO A 37 2.55 14.08 -1.78
N VAL A 38 3.12 13.63 -2.90
CA VAL A 38 3.05 12.24 -3.35
C VAL A 38 4.00 11.38 -2.51
N ALA A 39 3.47 10.32 -1.88
CA ALA A 39 4.28 9.29 -1.23
C ALA A 39 4.75 8.22 -2.24
N TRP A 40 3.84 7.81 -3.12
CA TRP A 40 4.18 7.09 -4.35
C TRP A 40 3.09 7.31 -5.39
N PRO A 41 3.47 7.35 -6.68
CA PRO A 41 2.55 7.60 -7.77
C PRO A 41 1.46 6.54 -7.82
N PHE A 42 0.28 6.94 -8.30
CA PHE A 42 -0.77 6.00 -8.60
C PHE A 42 -0.35 5.13 -9.79
N CYS A 43 -0.19 3.83 -9.56
CA CYS A 43 0.26 2.89 -10.59
C CYS A 43 -0.39 1.52 -10.40
N SER A 44 -0.36 0.74 -11.48
CA SER A 44 -0.75 -0.66 -11.42
C SER A 44 0.30 -1.45 -10.65
N VAL A 45 -0.10 -2.02 -9.52
CA VAL A 45 0.76 -2.86 -8.69
C VAL A 45 0.51 -4.35 -8.97
N ALA A 46 -0.66 -4.71 -9.50
CA ALA A 46 -0.98 -6.04 -10.04
C ALA A 46 -2.16 -5.96 -11.03
N ASP A 47 -2.40 -7.03 -11.80
CA ASP A 47 -3.57 -7.08 -12.72
C ASP A 47 -4.88 -6.81 -11.96
N HIS A 48 -5.55 -5.73 -12.34
CA HIS A 48 -6.78 -5.21 -11.71
C HIS A 48 -6.61 -4.70 -10.27
N LEU A 49 -5.40 -4.30 -9.88
CA LEU A 49 -5.10 -3.66 -8.60
C LEU A 49 -4.17 -2.49 -8.85
N ASP A 50 -4.78 -1.30 -8.87
CA ASP A 50 -4.04 -0.04 -8.98
C ASP A 50 -4.01 0.63 -7.61
N SER A 51 -2.90 1.26 -7.27
CA SER A 51 -2.78 1.95 -6.00
C SER A 51 -1.83 3.12 -6.06
N GLY A 52 -2.06 4.09 -5.17
CA GLY A 52 -1.18 5.23 -4.95
C GLY A 52 -1.27 5.70 -3.52
N ALA A 53 -0.36 6.59 -3.12
CA ALA A 53 -0.46 7.21 -1.81
C ALA A 53 0.03 8.64 -1.77
N VAL A 54 -0.55 9.40 -0.85
CA VAL A 54 -0.21 10.78 -0.56
C VAL A 54 0.15 10.94 0.92
N PHE A 55 0.99 11.90 1.24
CA PHE A 55 1.31 12.26 2.61
C PHE A 55 0.23 13.16 3.19
N LEU A 56 -0.27 12.84 4.38
CA LEU A 56 -1.07 13.75 5.23
C LEU A 56 -0.21 14.34 6.36
N GLY A 57 1.11 14.39 6.18
CA GLY A 57 2.09 14.54 7.26
C GLY A 57 2.41 13.18 7.88
N SER A 58 1.76 12.84 8.98
CA SER A 58 1.75 11.49 9.58
C SER A 58 0.33 11.25 10.08
N PRO A 59 -0.53 10.50 9.38
CA PRO A 59 -0.26 9.29 8.55
C PRO A 59 -0.07 9.49 7.03
N ILE A 60 0.28 8.41 6.32
CA ILE A 60 0.19 8.28 4.85
C ILE A 60 -1.22 7.79 4.49
N LEU A 61 -1.86 8.37 3.47
CA LEU A 61 -3.12 7.88 2.93
C LEU A 61 -2.85 7.01 1.69
N LYS A 62 -3.19 5.73 1.78
CA LYS A 62 -3.11 4.76 0.68
C LYS A 62 -4.48 4.53 0.06
N LEU A 63 -4.54 4.74 -1.25
CA LEU A 63 -5.71 4.54 -2.09
C LEU A 63 -5.50 3.30 -2.95
N VAL A 64 -6.46 2.39 -2.95
CA VAL A 64 -6.45 1.18 -3.78
C VAL A 64 -7.72 1.13 -4.60
N GLU A 65 -7.55 1.04 -5.92
CA GLU A 65 -8.63 0.85 -6.87
C GLU A 65 -9.08 -0.60 -6.87
N THR A 66 -10.38 -0.81 -6.68
CA THR A 66 -11.00 -2.13 -6.82
C THR A 66 -12.08 -2.08 -7.87
N ASN A 67 -12.21 -3.15 -8.65
CA ASN A 67 -13.44 -3.37 -9.41
C ASN A 67 -14.60 -3.56 -8.42
N LYS A 68 -15.76 -2.92 -8.68
CA LYS A 68 -16.94 -2.79 -7.79
C LYS A 68 -17.57 -4.11 -7.32
N HIS A 69 -17.00 -5.25 -7.67
CA HIS A 69 -17.58 -6.58 -7.50
C HIS A 69 -16.69 -7.57 -6.77
N GLU A 70 -15.45 -7.21 -6.45
CA GLU A 70 -14.56 -8.11 -5.73
C GLU A 70 -14.69 -7.94 -4.23
N ARG A 71 -15.08 -9.02 -3.53
CA ARG A 71 -15.05 -9.04 -2.06
C ARG A 71 -13.61 -8.83 -1.61
N ARG A 72 -13.44 -7.98 -0.60
CA ARG A 72 -12.14 -7.65 0.01
C ARG A 72 -11.25 -8.88 0.27
N ASP A 73 -11.82 -9.97 0.76
CA ASP A 73 -11.06 -11.19 1.07
C ASP A 73 -10.59 -11.93 -0.20
N ALA A 74 -11.36 -11.85 -1.30
CA ALA A 74 -10.98 -12.41 -2.59
C ALA A 74 -9.85 -11.60 -3.25
N LEU A 75 -9.89 -10.27 -3.13
CA LEU A 75 -8.81 -9.37 -3.55
C LEU A 75 -7.50 -9.75 -2.85
N PHE A 76 -7.54 -9.97 -1.53
CA PHE A 76 -6.37 -10.35 -0.74
C PHE A 76 -5.87 -11.76 -1.06
N ALA A 77 -6.75 -12.74 -1.24
CA ALA A 77 -6.36 -14.10 -1.63
C ALA A 77 -5.66 -14.11 -3.01
N ARG A 78 -6.19 -13.37 -3.99
CA ARG A 78 -5.56 -13.22 -5.31
C ARG A 78 -4.23 -12.50 -5.25
N SER A 79 -4.14 -11.43 -4.46
CA SER A 79 -2.92 -10.65 -4.26
C SER A 79 -1.80 -11.54 -3.70
N ARG A 80 -2.09 -12.34 -2.66
CA ARG A 80 -1.15 -13.32 -2.10
C ARG A 80 -0.73 -14.39 -3.11
N ALA A 81 -1.69 -15.02 -3.78
CA ALA A 81 -1.41 -16.08 -4.75
C ALA A 81 -0.44 -15.59 -5.86
N ARG A 82 -0.60 -14.35 -6.32
CA ARG A 82 0.27 -13.76 -7.35
C ARG A 82 1.65 -13.38 -6.81
N ALA A 83 1.75 -12.88 -5.59
CA ALA A 83 3.04 -12.62 -4.94
C ALA A 83 3.88 -13.91 -4.91
N THR A 84 3.25 -15.01 -4.50
CA THR A 84 3.84 -16.36 -4.52
C THR A 84 4.25 -16.76 -5.94
N THR A 85 3.40 -16.58 -6.95
CA THR A 85 3.74 -16.91 -8.36
C THR A 85 4.95 -16.12 -8.87
N ARG A 86 5.13 -14.88 -8.42
CA ARG A 86 6.24 -14.01 -8.86
C ARG A 86 7.48 -14.11 -7.99
N GLY A 87 7.49 -14.98 -6.97
CA GLY A 87 8.61 -15.08 -6.03
C GLY A 87 8.81 -13.81 -5.19
N ILE A 88 7.76 -12.99 -5.04
CA ILE A 88 7.81 -11.78 -4.22
C ILE A 88 7.59 -12.22 -2.77
N GLU A 89 8.57 -11.95 -1.92
CA GLU A 89 8.46 -12.19 -0.48
C GLU A 89 7.40 -11.25 0.11
N LEU A 90 6.40 -11.84 0.76
CA LEU A 90 5.36 -11.08 1.44
C LEU A 90 5.82 -10.73 2.85
N GLY A 91 5.82 -9.43 3.17
CA GLY A 91 6.05 -8.97 4.52
C GLY A 91 4.84 -9.14 5.43
N VAL A 92 5.00 -8.74 6.69
CA VAL A 92 3.91 -8.72 7.68
C VAL A 92 2.72 -7.94 7.13
N ASN A 93 1.50 -8.43 7.37
CA ASN A 93 0.27 -7.86 6.81
C ASN A 93 0.27 -7.85 5.27
N ASP A 94 0.66 -8.97 4.65
CA ASP A 94 0.64 -9.15 3.19
C ASP A 94 1.41 -8.05 2.43
N SER A 95 2.43 -7.46 3.04
CA SER A 95 3.09 -6.28 2.47
C SER A 95 3.95 -6.62 1.23
N PHE A 96 3.82 -5.82 0.18
CA PHE A 96 4.64 -5.83 -1.03
C PHE A 96 5.66 -4.72 -0.93
N TYR A 97 6.91 -5.07 -1.19
CA TYR A 97 8.02 -4.14 -1.28
C TYR A 97 8.60 -4.21 -2.69
N ASP A 98 9.17 -3.09 -3.15
CA ASP A 98 10.02 -3.12 -4.33
C ASP A 98 11.41 -3.69 -3.99
N PRO A 99 12.28 -3.98 -4.98
CA PRO A 99 13.63 -4.48 -4.72
C PRO A 99 14.53 -3.55 -3.90
N THR A 100 14.15 -2.28 -3.73
CA THR A 100 14.87 -1.30 -2.91
C THR A 100 14.40 -1.28 -1.45
N GLY A 101 13.38 -2.09 -1.11
CA GLY A 101 12.78 -2.15 0.21
C GLY A 101 11.69 -1.10 0.45
N LYS A 102 11.23 -0.37 -0.58
CA LYS A 102 10.14 0.58 -0.45
C LYS A 102 8.80 -0.15 -0.43
N LEU A 103 7.94 0.18 0.54
CA LEU A 103 6.59 -0.37 0.61
C LEU A 103 5.76 0.10 -0.59
N LEU A 104 5.31 -0.85 -1.42
CA LEU A 104 4.39 -0.63 -2.53
C LEU A 104 2.93 -0.85 -2.08
N TRP A 105 2.71 -1.81 -1.19
CA TRP A 105 1.39 -2.14 -0.71
C TRP A 105 1.46 -2.83 0.66
N THR A 106 0.66 -2.45 1.65
CA THR A 106 0.40 -3.29 2.84
C THR A 106 -1.11 -3.48 3.07
N ARG A 107 -1.49 -4.61 3.69
CA ARG A 107 -2.81 -4.87 4.28
C ARG A 107 -3.00 -4.06 5.57
N ALA A 108 -1.95 -3.49 6.16
CA ALA A 108 -2.01 -2.92 7.51
C ALA A 108 -3.22 -2.00 7.67
N LEU A 109 -4.25 -2.54 8.33
CA LEU A 109 -5.32 -1.78 8.94
C LEU A 109 -4.64 -0.99 10.05
N VAL A 110 -4.77 0.34 10.03
CA VAL A 110 -4.57 1.10 11.27
C VAL A 110 -5.61 0.56 12.25
N SER A 111 -5.14 -0.08 13.31
CA SER A 111 -5.95 -0.33 14.50
C SER A 111 -6.14 0.97 15.27
#